data_AF-A0A938TUJ0-F1
#
_entry.id   AF-A0A938TUJ0-F1
#
_cell.length_a   1.000
_cell.length_b   1.000
_cell.length_c   1.000
_cell.angle_alpha   90.00
_cell.angle_beta   90.00
_cell.angle_gamma   90.00
#
_symmetry.space_group_name_H-M   'P 1'
#
loop_
_entity.id
_entity.type
_entity.pdbx_description
1 polymer ?
#
loop_
_entity_poly.entity_id
_entity_poly.type
_entity_poly.pdbx_seq_one_letter_code
_entity_poly.pdbx_strand_id
1 'polypeptide(L)'
;FMMIGLHMLQATMTMTGLLGVILTLGMAVDANVLIFERMRDEKASGASSWTVLDIGVSKAADTIIDSNLTTMIIGVVLFVMGSSIVRGFAITLILGLITSMISAIWGTKVFLALLYRNEIYPVIDLEPIKRGEQS
;
A
#
# COMPACT_ATOMS: atom_id res chain seq x y z
N PHE A 1 -15.10 1.07 -4.70
CA PHE A 1 -15.19 -0.38 -4.46
C PHE A 1 -15.68 -0.71 -3.04
N MET A 2 -15.00 -0.24 -1.98
CA MET A 2 -15.40 -0.45 -0.58
C MET A 2 -16.84 0.03 -0.26
N MET A 3 -17.28 1.18 -0.79
CA MET A 3 -18.65 1.68 -0.58
C MET A 3 -19.74 0.80 -1.23
N ILE A 4 -19.43 0.08 -2.30
CA ILE A 4 -20.37 -0.82 -2.98
C ILE A 4 -20.54 -2.12 -2.18
N GLY A 5 -19.43 -2.65 -1.62
CA GLY A 5 -19.46 -3.84 -0.77
C GLY A 5 -20.22 -3.64 0.55
N LEU A 6 -20.09 -2.46 1.18
CA LEU A 6 -20.88 -2.11 2.38
C LEU A 6 -22.38 -2.03 2.11
N HIS A 7 -22.77 -1.51 0.93
CA HIS A 7 -24.17 -1.40 0.53
C HIS A 7 -24.82 -2.77 0.32
N MET A 8 -24.05 -3.74 -0.19
CA MET A 8 -24.51 -5.12 -0.42
C MET A 8 -24.67 -5.94 0.88
N LEU A 9 -23.92 -5.59 1.94
CA LEU A 9 -23.95 -6.30 3.23
C LEU A 9 -24.96 -5.74 4.24
N GLN A 10 -25.76 -4.72 3.87
CA GLN A 10 -26.61 -3.96 4.80
C GLN A 10 -25.90 -3.56 6.10
N ALA A 11 -24.59 -3.31 6.04
CA ALA A 11 -23.79 -2.99 7.21
C ALA A 11 -23.94 -1.50 7.55
N THR A 12 -24.52 -1.20 8.72
CA THR A 12 -24.64 0.18 9.20
C THR A 12 -23.25 0.74 9.53
N MET A 13 -22.90 1.87 8.90
CA MET A 13 -21.69 2.62 9.26
C MET A 13 -21.86 3.20 10.67
N THR A 14 -21.21 2.57 11.65
CA THR A 14 -21.04 3.15 13.00
C THR A 14 -19.84 4.10 13.01
N MET A 15 -19.74 4.98 14.03
CA MET A 15 -18.55 5.83 14.21
C MET A 15 -17.25 5.02 14.27
N THR A 16 -17.28 3.80 14.81
CA THR A 16 -16.11 2.91 14.83
C THR A 16 -15.82 2.28 13.47
N GLY A 17 -16.84 1.99 12.66
CA GLY A 17 -16.66 1.56 11.27
C GLY A 17 -15.93 2.63 10.43
N LEU A 18 -16.24 3.92 10.64
CA LEU A 18 -15.56 5.04 9.97
C LEU A 18 -14.06 5.11 10.33
N LEU A 19 -13.67 4.78 11.57
CA LEU A 19 -12.26 4.72 11.95
C LEU A 19 -11.49 3.67 11.14
N GLY A 20 -12.10 2.53 10.82
CA GLY A 20 -11.47 1.50 9.98
C GLY A 20 -11.25 1.95 8.54
N VAL A 21 -12.14 2.81 8.03
CA VAL A 21 -11.98 3.44 6.71
C VAL A 21 -10.79 4.42 6.72
N ILE A 22 -10.72 5.31 7.71
CA ILE A 22 -9.62 6.28 7.84
C ILE A 22 -8.28 5.55 7.99
N LEU A 23 -8.24 4.48 8.78
CA LEU A 23 -7.05 3.66 8.94
C LEU A 23 -6.61 3.01 7.62
N THR A 24 -7.56 2.48 6.84
CA THR A 24 -7.27 1.91 5.52
C THR A 24 -6.67 2.95 4.57
N LEU A 25 -7.13 4.19 4.62
CA LEU A 25 -6.54 5.29 3.84
C LEU A 25 -5.11 5.60 4.28
N GLY A 26 -4.84 5.63 5.59
CA GLY A 26 -3.48 5.82 6.13
C GLY A 26 -2.51 4.73 5.67
N MET A 27 -2.93 3.46 5.72
CA MET A 27 -2.12 2.32 5.24
C MET A 27 -1.87 2.38 3.73
N ALA A 28 -2.81 2.91 2.94
CA ALA A 28 -2.61 3.11 1.51
C ALA A 28 -1.52 4.16 1.20
N VAL A 29 -1.40 5.21 2.03
CA VAL A 29 -0.35 6.22 1.88
C VAL A 29 1.01 5.70 2.34
N ASP A 30 1.05 4.93 3.43
CA ASP A 30 2.27 4.29 3.94
C ASP A 30 2.95 3.40 2.87
N ALA A 31 2.16 2.58 2.17
CA ALA A 31 2.65 1.73 1.09
C ALA A 31 3.32 2.54 -0.05
N ASN A 32 2.76 3.70 -0.40
CA ASN A 32 3.34 4.55 -1.44
C ASN A 32 4.69 5.13 -0.98
N VAL A 33 4.78 5.61 0.27
CA VAL A 33 6.02 6.15 0.84
C VAL A 33 7.11 5.09 0.86
N LEU A 34 6.78 3.84 1.24
CA LEU A 34 7.75 2.74 1.27
C LEU A 34 8.33 2.41 -0.11
N ILE A 35 7.51 2.42 -1.18
CA ILE A 35 8.00 2.21 -2.54
C ILE A 35 9.02 3.29 -2.93
N PHE A 36 8.73 4.57 -2.62
CA PHE A 36 9.67 5.66 -2.87
C PHE A 36 10.97 5.52 -2.07
N GLU A 37 10.88 5.09 -0.82
CA GLU A 37 12.05 4.85 0.02
C GLU A 37 12.94 3.74 -0.57
N ARG A 38 12.36 2.60 -0.96
CA ARG A 38 13.13 1.48 -1.53
C ARG A 38 13.75 1.81 -2.87
N MET A 39 13.04 2.55 -3.74
CA MET A 39 13.63 3.05 -4.98
C MET A 39 14.78 4.02 -4.72
N ARG A 40 14.66 4.89 -3.70
CA ARG A 40 15.76 5.80 -3.31
C ARG A 40 16.97 5.02 -2.80
N ASP A 41 16.77 3.98 -2.00
CA ASP A 41 17.83 3.13 -1.47
C ASP A 41 18.57 2.38 -2.59
N GLU A 42 17.85 1.78 -3.53
CA GLU A 42 18.45 1.12 -4.70
C GLU A 42 19.19 2.12 -5.59
N LYS A 43 18.67 3.35 -5.75
CA LYS A 43 19.38 4.41 -6.50
C LYS A 43 20.67 4.83 -5.80
N ALA A 44 20.66 4.94 -4.46
CA ALA A 44 21.84 5.26 -3.66
C ALA A 44 22.92 4.17 -3.72
N SER A 45 22.53 2.91 -3.98
CA SER A 45 23.46 1.79 -4.19
C SER A 45 24.19 1.83 -5.54
N GLY A 46 23.86 2.78 -6.43
CA GLY A 46 24.47 2.92 -7.75
C GLY A 46 23.84 2.04 -8.84
N ALA A 47 22.65 1.47 -8.59
CA ALA A 47 21.95 0.65 -9.56
C ALA A 47 21.45 1.46 -10.77
N SER A 48 21.42 0.83 -11.94
CA SER A 48 20.85 1.40 -13.17
C SER A 48 19.36 1.72 -12.98
N SER A 49 18.83 2.75 -13.64
CA SER A 49 17.43 3.19 -13.49
C SER A 49 16.40 2.06 -13.67
N TRP A 50 16.68 1.09 -14.54
CA TRP A 50 15.84 -0.09 -14.73
C TRP A 50 15.88 -1.05 -13.55
N THR A 51 17.08 -1.28 -13.01
CA THR A 51 17.32 -2.14 -11.85
C THR A 51 16.72 -1.54 -10.58
N VAL A 52 16.81 -0.21 -10.42
CA VAL A 52 16.19 0.52 -9.30
C VAL A 52 14.69 0.31 -9.28
N LEU A 53 14.05 0.39 -10.45
CA LEU A 53 12.61 0.20 -10.56
C LEU A 53 12.23 -1.24 -10.25
N ASP A 54 12.87 -2.22 -10.92
CA ASP A 54 12.52 -3.63 -10.80
C ASP A 54 12.76 -4.16 -9.37
N ILE A 55 13.97 -3.96 -8.85
CA ILE A 55 14.35 -4.43 -7.52
C ILE A 55 13.66 -3.61 -6.42
N GLY A 56 13.60 -2.29 -6.56
CA GLY A 56 12.99 -1.40 -5.57
C GLY A 56 11.49 -1.66 -5.41
N VAL A 57 10.77 -1.84 -6.53
CA VAL A 57 9.34 -2.16 -6.51
C VAL A 57 9.10 -3.58 -6.00
N SER A 58 9.91 -4.57 -6.39
CA SER A 58 9.77 -5.95 -5.90
C SER A 58 9.96 -6.03 -4.37
N LYS A 59 11.04 -5.44 -3.84
CA LYS A 59 11.33 -5.44 -2.40
C LYS A 59 10.26 -4.71 -1.59
N ALA A 60 9.77 -3.58 -2.10
CA ALA A 60 8.69 -2.85 -1.47
C ALA A 60 7.38 -3.66 -1.49
N ALA A 61 7.05 -4.31 -2.61
CA ALA A 61 5.86 -5.13 -2.73
C ALA A 61 5.82 -6.28 -1.73
N ASP A 62 6.92 -7.01 -1.55
CA ASP A 62 7.02 -8.11 -0.57
C ASP A 62 6.75 -7.59 0.86
N THR A 63 7.36 -6.46 1.21
CA THR A 63 7.19 -5.83 2.54
C THR A 63 5.74 -5.35 2.76
N ILE A 64 5.10 -4.78 1.74
CA ILE A 64 3.72 -4.31 1.79
C ILE A 64 2.76 -5.49 1.99
N ILE A 65 3.00 -6.61 1.30
CA ILE A 65 2.17 -7.81 1.41
C ILE A 65 2.25 -8.37 2.83
N ASP A 66 3.44 -8.51 3.41
CA ASP A 66 3.63 -9.03 4.76
C ASP A 66 2.99 -8.13 5.84
N SER A 67 3.12 -6.81 5.68
CA SER A 67 2.50 -5.83 6.58
C SER A 67 0.96 -5.89 6.53
N ASN A 68 0.39 -5.94 5.32
CA ASN A 68 -1.06 -6.06 5.15
C ASN A 68 -1.60 -7.40 5.65
N LEU A 69 -0.86 -8.49 5.46
CA LEU A 69 -1.22 -9.81 5.96
C LEU A 69 -1.26 -9.84 7.49
N THR A 70 -0.23 -9.29 8.15
CA THR A 70 -0.20 -9.17 9.62
C THR A 70 -1.38 -8.35 10.13
N THR A 71 -1.71 -7.25 9.45
CA THR A 71 -2.86 -6.40 9.81
C THR A 71 -4.20 -7.12 9.61
N MET A 72 -4.31 -7.95 8.58
CA MET A 72 -5.50 -8.79 8.37
C MET A 72 -5.68 -9.80 9.49
N ILE A 73 -4.59 -10.40 9.98
CA ILE A 73 -4.62 -11.30 11.15
C ILE A 73 -5.15 -10.55 12.37
N ILE A 74 -4.66 -9.33 12.63
CA ILE A 74 -5.17 -8.46 13.72
C ILE A 74 -6.67 -8.20 13.53
N GLY A 75 -7.12 -7.87 12.31
CA GLY A 75 -8.53 -7.69 12.00
C GLY A 75 -9.38 -8.92 12.37
N VAL A 76 -8.93 -10.12 12.00
CA VAL A 76 -9.62 -11.38 12.34
C VAL A 76 -9.67 -11.60 13.85
N VAL A 77 -8.57 -11.37 14.56
CA VAL A 77 -8.53 -11.48 16.02
C VAL A 77 -9.51 -10.49 16.67
N LEU A 78 -9.54 -9.24 16.20
CA LEU A 78 -10.47 -8.22 16.69
C LEU A 78 -11.94 -8.57 16.38
N PHE A 79 -12.22 -9.24 15.26
CA PHE A 79 -13.57 -9.68 14.93
C PHE A 79 -14.05 -10.80 15.86
N VAL A 80 -13.20 -11.79 16.15
CA VAL A 80 -13.55 -12.95 17.00
C VAL A 80 -13.56 -12.58 18.48
N MET A 81 -12.51 -11.92 18.96
CA MET A 81 -12.27 -11.64 20.39
C MET A 81 -12.76 -10.26 20.83
N GLY A 82 -13.03 -9.34 19.90
CA GLY A 82 -13.42 -7.97 20.23
C GLY A 82 -14.85 -7.83 20.72
N SER A 83 -15.09 -6.76 21.48
CA SER A 83 -16.43 -6.34 21.90
C SER A 83 -17.27 -5.87 20.71
N SER A 84 -18.58 -5.74 20.90
CA SER A 84 -19.54 -5.36 19.85
C SER A 84 -19.13 -4.10 19.06
N ILE A 85 -18.54 -3.12 19.76
CA ILE A 85 -18.06 -1.85 19.18
C ILE A 85 -16.81 -2.05 18.32
N VAL A 86 -15.89 -2.91 18.78
CA VAL A 86 -14.63 -3.25 18.11
C VAL A 86 -14.86 -4.13 16.88
N ARG A 87 -15.88 -5.00 16.91
CA ARG A 87 -16.27 -5.81 15.75
C ARG A 87 -16.67 -4.97 14.54
N GLY A 88 -17.37 -3.84 14.77
CA GLY A 88 -17.71 -2.90 13.70
C GLY A 88 -16.47 -2.29 13.02
N PHE A 89 -15.43 -2.00 13.79
CA PHE A 89 -14.14 -1.56 13.27
C PHE A 89 -13.38 -2.69 12.55
N ALA A 90 -13.40 -3.90 13.10
CA ALA A 90 -12.73 -5.07 12.51
C ALA A 90 -13.28 -5.41 11.12
N ILE A 91 -14.61 -5.34 10.94
CA ILE A 91 -15.26 -5.61 9.65
C ILE A 91 -14.81 -4.60 8.58
N THR A 92 -14.79 -3.31 8.90
CA THR A 92 -14.38 -2.29 7.93
C THR A 92 -12.89 -2.36 7.63
N LEU A 93 -12.05 -2.70 8.62
CA LEU A 93 -10.62 -2.93 8.44
C LEU A 93 -10.34 -4.11 7.48
N ILE A 94 -10.98 -5.25 7.70
CA ILE A 94 -10.80 -6.45 6.87
C ILE A 94 -11.30 -6.19 5.44
N LEU A 95 -12.49 -5.60 5.29
CA LEU A 95 -13.03 -5.25 3.96
C LEU A 95 -12.14 -4.23 3.24
N GLY A 96 -11.60 -3.25 3.97
CA GLY A 96 -10.67 -2.26 3.46
C GLY A 96 -9.38 -2.89 2.94
N LEU A 97 -8.76 -3.77 3.74
CA LEU A 97 -7.54 -4.50 3.37
C LEU A 97 -7.74 -5.43 2.18
N ILE A 98 -8.81 -6.23 2.14
CA ILE A 98 -9.08 -7.13 1.01
C ILE A 98 -9.30 -6.33 -0.28
N THR A 99 -10.07 -5.24 -0.20
CA THR A 99 -10.30 -4.36 -1.35
C THR A 99 -8.99 -3.73 -1.83
N SER A 100 -8.13 -3.29 -0.90
CA SER A 100 -6.82 -2.70 -1.19
C SER A 100 -5.87 -3.72 -1.83
N MET A 101 -5.76 -4.93 -1.29
CA MET A 101 -4.88 -5.99 -1.82
C MET A 101 -5.31 -6.42 -3.23
N ILE A 102 -6.62 -6.54 -3.49
CA ILE A 102 -7.12 -6.81 -4.85
C ILE A 102 -6.75 -5.66 -5.79
N SER A 103 -6.91 -4.42 -5.35
CA SER A 103 -6.50 -3.24 -6.11
C SER A 103 -4.98 -3.17 -6.35
N ALA A 104 -4.15 -3.63 -5.42
CA ALA A 104 -2.70 -3.68 -5.58
C ALA A 104 -2.28 -4.76 -6.58
N ILE A 105 -2.85 -5.97 -6.50
CA ILE A 105 -2.48 -7.09 -7.39
C ILE A 105 -2.91 -6.80 -8.84
N TRP A 106 -4.10 -6.23 -9.04
CA TRP A 106 -4.64 -5.93 -10.38
C TRP A 106 -4.18 -4.56 -10.87
N GLY A 107 -4.20 -3.55 -10.00
CA GLY A 107 -3.85 -2.17 -10.34
C GLY A 107 -2.37 -1.98 -10.61
N THR A 108 -1.47 -2.55 -9.81
CA THR A 108 -0.02 -2.41 -10.03
C THR A 108 0.42 -3.13 -11.30
N LYS A 109 -0.14 -4.31 -11.59
CA LYS A 109 0.13 -5.02 -12.86
C LYS A 109 -0.36 -4.26 -14.08
N VAL A 110 -1.55 -3.67 -14.02
CA VAL A 110 -2.10 -2.87 -15.13
C VAL A 110 -1.36 -1.54 -15.28
N PHE A 111 -1.03 -0.87 -14.18
CA PHE A 111 -0.28 0.39 -14.18
C PHE A 111 1.13 0.20 -14.74
N LEU A 112 1.86 -0.82 -14.29
CA LEU A 112 3.18 -1.17 -14.84
C LEU A 112 3.09 -1.61 -16.31
N ALA A 113 2.09 -2.41 -16.68
CA ALA A 113 1.89 -2.81 -18.09
C ALA A 113 1.56 -1.62 -19.01
N LEU A 114 0.81 -0.63 -18.51
CA LEU A 114 0.48 0.59 -19.26
C LEU A 114 1.67 1.55 -19.36
N LEU A 115 2.44 1.72 -18.28
CA LEU A 115 3.66 2.53 -18.28
C LEU A 115 4.74 1.95 -19.19
N TYR A 116 4.92 0.63 -19.18
CA TYR A 116 5.88 -0.05 -20.05
C TYR A 116 5.50 0.05 -21.53
N ARG A 117 4.20 0.01 -21.84
CA ARG A 117 3.68 0.16 -23.21
C ARG A 117 3.90 1.56 -23.81
N ASN A 118 4.04 2.59 -22.98
CA ASN A 118 4.11 3.98 -23.42
C ASN A 118 5.55 4.54 -23.52
N GLU A 119 6.59 3.76 -23.22
CA GLU A 119 8.00 4.21 -23.19
C GLU A 119 8.27 5.47 -22.32
N ILE A 120 7.35 5.82 -21.42
CA ILE A 120 7.50 6.97 -20.51
C ILE A 120 8.31 6.52 -19.29
N TYR A 121 9.61 6.31 -19.48
CA TYR A 121 10.57 6.26 -18.38
C TYR A 121 11.59 7.40 -18.46
N PRO A 122 11.18 8.66 -18.22
CA PRO A 122 12.05 9.59 -17.51
C PRO A 122 11.80 9.39 -16.02
N VAL A 123 12.25 8.28 -15.43
CA VAL A 123 12.28 8.14 -13.96
C VAL A 123 13.45 8.98 -13.46
N ILE A 124 13.11 10.26 -13.35
CA ILE A 124 13.65 11.26 -12.46
C ILE A 124 15.16 11.49 -12.60
N ASP A 125 15.44 12.57 -13.33
CA ASP A 125 16.55 13.50 -13.11
C ASP A 125 16.50 14.00 -11.65
N LEU A 126 16.72 13.10 -10.68
CA LEU A 126 17.12 13.51 -9.34
C LEU A 126 18.57 13.86 -9.52
N GLU A 127 18.83 15.17 -9.59
CA GLU A 127 20.16 15.69 -9.32
C GLU A 127 20.72 14.90 -8.13
N PRO A 128 21.93 14.34 -8.24
CA PRO A 128 22.61 13.83 -7.07
C PRO A 128 22.65 15.01 -6.10
N ILE A 129 22.12 14.85 -4.89
CA ILE A 129 22.46 15.78 -3.82
C ILE A 129 23.99 15.77 -3.80
N LYS A 130 24.59 16.86 -4.29
CA LYS A 130 26.02 17.10 -4.18
C LYS A 130 26.30 16.94 -2.72
N ARG A 131 26.88 15.79 -2.38
CA ARG A 131 27.58 15.61 -1.13
C ARG A 131 28.63 16.69 -1.19
N GLY A 132 28.34 17.80 -0.49
CA GLY A 132 29.33 18.82 -0.24
C GLY A 132 30.56 18.09 0.25
N GLU A 133 31.57 18.07 -0.60
CA GLU A 133 32.88 18.58 -0.26
C GLU A 133 32.84 19.36 1.06
N GLN A 134 33.04 18.66 2.17
CA GLN A 134 33.78 19.04 3.38
C GLN A 134 34.18 17.69 4.01
N SER A 135 35.36 17.18 3.70
CA SER A 135 36.65 17.51 4.35
C SER A 135 36.71 17.06 5.79
#